data_AF-A0A2A2S620-F1
#
_entry.id   AF-A0A2A2S620-F1
#
_cell.length_a   1.000
_cell.length_b   1.000
_cell.length_c   1.000
_cell.angle_alpha   90.00
_cell.angle_beta   90.00
_cell.angle_gamma   90.00
#
_symmetry.space_group_name_H-M   'P 1'
#
loop_
_entity.id
_entity.type
_entity.pdbx_description
1 polymer ?
#
loop_
_entity_poly.entity_id
_entity_poly.type
_entity_poly.pdbx_seq_one_letter_code
_entity_poly.pdbx_strand_id
1 'polypeptide(L)'
;MKFKIYQTQLSTQEFLQLLVEQFPAVKDDVLDEDYEGLITLQVKFFTKYANNCISAGRLDEVRRVFEFFEAVLGKVNSDINNALHVTFLKRLDLDDDNVNAREARKLIKPEHLSIFRELGKWSNKPLS
;
A
#
# COMPACT_ATOMS: atom_id res chain seq x y z
N MET A 1 1.42 37.38 -9.17
CA MET A 1 2.20 36.14 -9.37
C MET A 1 2.01 35.27 -8.14
N LYS A 2 1.28 34.14 -8.24
CA LYS A 2 1.03 33.24 -7.10
C LYS A 2 2.05 32.11 -7.14
N PHE A 3 3.09 32.20 -6.31
CA PHE A 3 3.97 31.06 -6.06
C PHE A 3 3.18 30.05 -5.20
N LYS A 4 2.95 28.85 -5.73
CA LYS A 4 2.43 27.74 -4.94
C LYS A 4 3.58 27.15 -4.14
N ILE A 5 3.38 27.04 -2.84
CA ILE A 5 4.30 26.41 -1.89
C ILE A 5 4.50 24.95 -2.32
N TYR A 6 5.75 24.55 -2.55
CA TYR A 6 6.08 23.15 -2.78
C TYR A 6 5.84 22.40 -1.46
N GLN A 7 4.86 21.50 -1.43
CA GLN A 7 4.90 20.41 -0.45
C GLN A 7 6.14 19.58 -0.78
N THR A 8 7.07 19.47 0.15
CA THR A 8 8.22 18.58 0.00
C THR A 8 7.69 17.15 -0.03
N GLN A 9 7.53 16.61 -1.25
CA GLN A 9 7.17 15.21 -1.44
C GLN A 9 8.37 14.34 -1.06
N LEU A 10 8.11 13.22 -0.41
CA LEU A 10 9.09 12.18 -0.19
C LEU A 10 9.64 11.72 -1.54
N SER A 11 10.96 11.70 -1.66
CA SER A 11 11.64 10.96 -2.70
C SER A 11 11.34 9.46 -2.57
N THR A 12 11.56 8.71 -3.65
CA THR A 12 11.45 7.25 -3.62
C THR A 12 12.31 6.65 -2.53
N GLN A 13 13.55 7.13 -2.38
CA GLN A 13 14.47 6.62 -1.37
C GLN A 13 13.98 6.90 0.06
N GLU A 14 13.50 8.11 0.35
CA GLU A 14 12.95 8.45 1.67
C GLU A 14 11.71 7.59 1.99
N PHE A 15 10.83 7.38 1.00
CA PHE A 15 9.67 6.49 1.16
C PHE A 15 10.09 5.06 1.48
N LEU A 16 11.04 4.50 0.73
CA LEU A 16 11.51 3.13 0.93
C LEU A 16 12.23 2.97 2.27
N GLN A 17 13.03 3.96 2.70
CA GLN A 17 13.65 3.97 4.02
C GLN A 17 12.61 3.97 5.13
N LEU A 18 11.62 4.86 5.07
CA LEU A 18 10.52 4.88 6.05
C LEU A 18 9.76 3.54 6.07
N LEU A 19 9.54 2.93 4.91
CA LEU A 19 8.86 1.65 4.79
C LEU A 19 9.63 0.53 5.50
N VAL A 20 10.94 0.41 5.27
CA VAL A 20 11.73 -0.66 5.90
C VAL A 20 12.05 -0.39 7.37
N GLU A 21 12.06 0.88 7.80
CA GLU A 21 12.15 1.22 9.22
C GLU A 21 10.90 0.78 9.98
N GLN A 22 9.72 1.00 9.41
CA GLN A 22 8.45 0.58 10.02
C GLN A 22 8.21 -0.93 9.91
N PHE A 23 8.67 -1.54 8.82
CA PHE A 23 8.50 -2.97 8.54
C PHE A 23 9.84 -3.63 8.17
N PRO A 24 10.73 -3.87 9.14
CA PRO A 24 12.05 -4.44 8.87
C PRO A 24 12.00 -5.81 8.18
N ALA A 25 10.91 -6.55 8.35
CA ALA A 25 10.72 -7.88 7.77
C ALA A 25 10.65 -7.89 6.23
N VAL A 26 10.42 -6.74 5.57
CA VAL A 26 10.42 -6.64 4.11
C VAL A 26 11.68 -6.00 3.55
N LYS A 27 12.66 -5.66 4.40
CA LYS A 27 13.82 -4.85 4.01
C LYS A 27 14.58 -5.45 2.83
N ASP A 28 14.94 -6.73 2.93
CA ASP A 28 15.79 -7.39 1.94
C ASP A 28 15.08 -7.48 0.58
N ASP A 29 13.76 -7.73 0.59
CA ASP A 29 12.96 -7.78 -0.64
C ASP A 29 12.73 -6.38 -1.26
N VAL A 30 12.54 -5.35 -0.43
CA VAL A 30 12.21 -3.98 -0.87
C VAL A 30 13.44 -3.23 -1.39
N LEU A 31 14.59 -3.43 -0.76
CA LEU A 31 15.85 -2.76 -1.08
C LEU A 31 16.78 -3.63 -1.94
N ASP A 32 16.25 -4.71 -2.53
CA ASP A 32 16.99 -5.50 -3.50
C ASP A 32 17.46 -4.61 -4.67
N GLU A 33 18.76 -4.66 -4.97
CA GLU A 33 19.40 -3.87 -6.02
C GLU A 33 18.82 -4.21 -7.40
N ASP A 34 18.36 -5.44 -7.62
CA ASP A 34 17.72 -5.85 -8.86
C ASP A 34 16.37 -5.14 -9.11
N TYR A 35 15.79 -4.54 -8.07
CA TYR A 35 14.50 -3.84 -8.12
C TYR A 35 14.65 -2.32 -7.99
N GLU A 36 15.87 -1.79 -8.01
CA GLU A 36 16.10 -0.34 -7.93
C GLU A 36 15.37 0.40 -9.06
N GLY A 37 14.63 1.44 -8.69
CA GLY A 37 13.79 2.22 -9.60
C GLY A 37 12.47 1.56 -10.01
N LEU A 38 12.23 0.29 -9.64
CA LEU A 38 11.00 -0.44 -9.94
C LEU A 38 10.00 -0.32 -8.78
N ILE A 39 9.53 0.89 -8.49
CA ILE A 39 8.69 1.20 -7.31
C ILE A 39 7.45 0.28 -7.17
N THR A 40 6.83 -0.08 -8.29
CA THR A 40 5.69 -1.01 -8.31
C THR A 40 6.08 -2.39 -7.77
N LEU A 41 7.27 -2.89 -8.12
CA LEU A 41 7.78 -4.17 -7.65
C LEU A 41 8.19 -4.10 -6.18
N GLN A 42 8.81 -2.99 -5.76
CA GLN A 42 9.17 -2.75 -4.36
C GLN A 42 7.93 -2.68 -3.46
N VAL A 43 6.87 -1.98 -3.88
CA VAL A 43 5.58 -1.91 -3.18
C VAL A 43 4.88 -3.28 -3.15
N LYS A 44 5.08 -4.15 -4.14
CA LYS A 44 4.51 -5.51 -4.13
C LYS A 44 4.96 -6.32 -2.92
N PHE A 45 6.18 -6.14 -2.42
CA PHE A 45 6.65 -6.84 -1.22
C PHE A 45 5.96 -6.34 0.04
N PHE A 46 5.68 -5.04 0.12
CA PHE A 46 4.83 -4.48 1.16
C PHE A 46 3.39 -5.04 1.09
N THR A 47 2.81 -5.16 -0.11
CA THR A 47 1.50 -5.82 -0.30
C THR A 47 1.53 -7.28 0.19
N LYS A 48 2.56 -8.04 -0.20
CA LYS A 48 2.72 -9.45 0.21
C LYS A 48 2.81 -9.56 1.74
N TYR A 49 3.54 -8.65 2.39
CA TYR A 49 3.59 -8.58 3.85
C TYR A 49 2.23 -8.32 4.47
N ALA A 50 1.48 -7.34 3.95
CA ALA A 50 0.13 -7.04 4.43
C ALA A 50 -0.82 -8.24 4.31
N ASN A 51 -0.84 -8.90 3.15
CA ASN A 51 -1.68 -10.07 2.92
C ASN A 51 -1.27 -11.26 3.80
N ASN A 52 0.03 -11.45 4.06
CA ASN A 52 0.49 -12.45 5.02
C ASN A 52 0.03 -12.13 6.46
N CYS A 53 -0.03 -10.84 6.84
CA CYS A 53 -0.57 -10.43 8.13
C CYS A 53 -2.08 -10.67 8.21
N ILE A 54 -2.82 -10.37 7.14
CA ILE A 54 -4.27 -10.62 7.04
C ILE A 54 -4.52 -12.13 7.14
N SER A 55 -3.88 -12.95 6.32
CA SER A 55 -4.10 -14.41 6.32
C SER A 55 -3.78 -15.04 7.68
N ALA A 56 -2.72 -14.59 8.35
CA ALA A 56 -2.32 -15.06 9.67
C ALA A 56 -3.13 -14.44 10.84
N GLY A 57 -4.07 -13.52 10.59
CA GLY A 57 -4.86 -12.88 11.63
C GLY A 57 -4.07 -11.95 12.55
N ARG A 58 -2.92 -11.44 12.10
CA ARG A 58 -2.06 -10.49 12.86
C ARG A 58 -2.64 -9.07 12.77
N LEU A 59 -3.82 -8.86 13.36
CA LEU A 59 -4.60 -7.64 13.19
C LEU A 59 -3.89 -6.36 13.68
N ASP A 60 -3.02 -6.45 14.68
CA ASP A 60 -2.23 -5.29 15.12
C ASP A 60 -1.21 -4.85 14.05
N GLU A 61 -0.59 -5.81 13.36
CA GLU A 61 0.30 -5.51 12.23
C GLU A 61 -0.49 -4.98 11.03
N VAL A 62 -1.68 -5.53 10.75
CA VAL A 62 -2.57 -5.01 9.71
C VAL A 62 -2.96 -3.55 9.99
N ARG A 63 -3.25 -3.21 11.25
CA ARG A 63 -3.53 -1.82 11.66
C ARG A 63 -2.32 -0.91 11.36
N ARG A 64 -1.11 -1.31 11.78
CA ARG A 64 0.12 -0.55 11.50
C ARG A 64 0.36 -0.34 10.01
N VAL A 65 0.10 -1.36 9.20
CA VAL A 65 0.19 -1.30 7.73
C VAL A 65 -0.74 -0.23 7.16
N PHE A 66 -2.01 -0.19 7.59
CA PHE A 66 -2.98 0.81 7.11
C PHE A 66 -2.66 2.22 7.61
N GLU A 67 -2.26 2.36 8.87
CA GLU A 67 -1.82 3.65 9.42
C GLU A 67 -0.62 4.21 8.66
N PHE A 68 0.36 3.35 8.33
CA PHE A 68 1.50 3.75 7.50
C PHE A 68 1.07 4.19 6.10
N PHE A 69 0.25 3.38 5.41
CA PHE A 69 -0.28 3.69 4.08
C PHE A 69 -0.95 5.07 4.06
N GLU A 70 -1.80 5.36 5.04
CA GLU A 70 -2.48 6.65 5.17
C GLU A 70 -1.51 7.80 5.43
N ALA A 71 -0.52 7.59 6.31
CA ALA A 71 0.44 8.60 6.70
C ALA A 71 1.34 9.06 5.54
N VAL A 72 1.58 8.20 4.55
CA VAL A 72 2.45 8.48 3.39
C VAL A 72 1.68 8.91 2.14
N LEU A 73 0.42 8.53 1.97
CA LEU A 73 -0.32 8.70 0.71
C LEU A 73 -0.36 10.15 0.20
N GLY A 74 -0.50 11.12 1.12
CA GLY A 74 -0.52 12.55 0.82
C GLY A 74 0.86 13.23 0.79
N LYS A 75 1.94 12.48 1.00
CA LYS A 75 3.31 12.99 1.11
C LYS A 75 4.23 12.48 0.00
N VAL A 76 3.78 11.54 -0.82
CA VAL A 76 4.59 10.93 -1.88
C VAL A 76 4.29 11.55 -3.24
N ASN A 77 5.19 11.35 -4.20
CA ASN A 77 4.97 11.74 -5.60
C ASN A 77 3.91 10.87 -6.29
N SER A 78 3.55 11.23 -7.54
CA SER A 78 2.52 10.53 -8.31
C SER A 78 2.83 9.06 -8.57
N ASP A 79 4.11 8.70 -8.75
CA ASP A 79 4.51 7.35 -9.13
C ASP A 79 4.36 6.39 -7.96
N ILE A 80 4.83 6.80 -6.77
CA ILE A 80 4.65 6.05 -5.53
C ILE A 80 3.16 6.01 -5.16
N ASN A 81 2.44 7.14 -5.29
CA ASN A 81 1.00 7.18 -5.01
C ASN A 81 0.23 6.19 -5.91
N ASN A 82 0.56 6.14 -7.21
CA ASN A 82 -0.01 5.19 -8.14
C ASN A 82 0.32 3.75 -7.73
N ALA A 83 1.57 3.44 -7.41
CA ALA A 83 1.97 2.10 -6.94
C ALA A 83 1.20 1.69 -5.67
N LEU A 84 1.02 2.60 -4.72
CA LEU A 84 0.23 2.38 -3.50
C LEU A 84 -1.25 2.10 -3.80
N HIS A 85 -1.85 2.74 -4.81
CA HIS A 85 -3.23 2.45 -5.19
C HIS A 85 -3.35 1.14 -5.99
N VAL A 86 -2.57 0.96 -7.06
CA VAL A 86 -2.76 -0.13 -8.02
C VAL A 86 -2.08 -1.43 -7.61
N THR A 87 -1.06 -1.37 -6.75
CA THR A 87 -0.30 -2.55 -6.30
C THR A 87 -0.52 -2.87 -4.84
N PHE A 88 -0.58 -1.87 -3.96
CA PHE A 88 -0.90 -2.12 -2.57
C PHE A 88 -2.40 -2.26 -2.37
N LEU A 89 -3.14 -1.15 -2.41
CA LEU A 89 -4.56 -1.13 -2.03
C LEU A 89 -5.38 -2.12 -2.86
N LYS A 90 -5.28 -2.06 -4.19
CA LYS A 90 -6.03 -2.93 -5.12
C LYS A 90 -5.81 -4.43 -4.87
N ARG A 91 -4.64 -4.84 -4.38
CA ARG A 91 -4.24 -6.25 -4.28
C ARG A 91 -4.26 -6.78 -2.86
N LEU A 92 -4.88 -6.04 -1.92
CA LEU A 92 -5.12 -6.56 -0.58
C LEU A 92 -6.19 -7.66 -0.63
N ASP A 93 -5.97 -8.73 0.14
CA ASP A 93 -6.89 -9.88 0.22
C ASP A 93 -8.07 -9.58 1.18
N LEU A 94 -8.72 -8.44 1.00
CA LEU A 94 -9.85 -7.97 1.84
C LEU A 94 -11.20 -8.53 1.39
N ASP A 95 -11.33 -8.95 0.13
CA ASP A 95 -12.55 -9.55 -0.44
C ASP A 95 -12.70 -11.04 -0.11
N ASP A 96 -11.71 -11.65 0.54
CA ASP A 96 -11.83 -13.02 1.02
C ASP A 96 -12.95 -13.15 2.08
N ASP A 97 -13.63 -14.30 2.04
CA ASP A 97 -14.73 -14.62 2.97
C ASP A 97 -14.25 -15.12 4.35
N ASN A 98 -12.93 -15.19 4.56
CA ASN A 98 -12.36 -15.64 5.83
C ASN A 98 -12.54 -14.60 6.96
N VAL A 99 -12.50 -15.08 8.21
CA VAL A 99 -12.73 -14.21 9.39
C VAL A 99 -11.69 -13.09 9.49
N ASN A 100 -10.44 -13.35 9.14
CA ASN A 100 -9.37 -12.37 9.27
C ASN A 100 -9.54 -11.22 8.27
N ALA A 101 -9.91 -11.51 7.03
CA ALA A 101 -10.21 -10.49 6.01
C ALA A 101 -11.41 -9.61 6.41
N ARG A 102 -12.44 -10.20 7.02
CA ARG A 102 -13.57 -9.44 7.58
C ARG A 102 -13.17 -8.51 8.71
N GLU A 103 -12.30 -8.96 9.61
CA GLU A 103 -11.78 -8.10 10.68
C GLU A 103 -10.83 -7.02 10.14
N ALA A 104 -9.96 -7.36 9.18
CA ALA A 104 -9.07 -6.40 8.51
C ALA A 104 -9.84 -5.28 7.82
N ARG A 105 -10.98 -5.57 7.18
CA ARG A 105 -11.86 -4.55 6.57
C ARG A 105 -12.38 -3.50 7.56
N LYS A 106 -12.43 -3.80 8.85
CA LYS A 106 -12.85 -2.85 9.89
C LYS A 106 -11.71 -1.91 10.32
N LEU A 107 -10.46 -2.25 9.99
CA LEU A 107 -9.28 -1.49 10.37
C LEU A 107 -8.91 -0.43 9.33
N ILE A 108 -9.22 -0.66 8.05
CA ILE A 108 -8.99 0.31 7.00
C ILE A 108 -10.06 1.41 7.05
N LYS A 109 -9.66 2.66 6.80
CA LYS A 109 -10.63 3.76 6.77
C LYS A 109 -11.68 3.60 5.66
N PRO A 110 -12.93 4.04 5.87
CA PRO A 110 -14.02 3.88 4.91
C PRO A 110 -13.72 4.44 3.52
N GLU A 111 -13.01 5.56 3.41
CA GLU A 111 -12.63 6.17 2.13
C GLU A 111 -11.74 5.23 1.30
N HIS A 112 -10.75 4.59 1.92
CA HIS A 112 -9.82 3.68 1.24
C HIS A 112 -10.50 2.35 0.93
N LEU A 113 -11.42 1.89 1.78
CA LEU A 113 -12.25 0.73 1.49
C LEU A 113 -13.17 0.96 0.28
N SER A 114 -13.72 2.17 0.14
CA SER A 114 -14.50 2.53 -1.04
C SER A 114 -13.64 2.50 -2.30
N ILE A 115 -12.44 3.07 -2.26
CA ILE A 115 -11.49 3.04 -3.40
C ILE A 115 -11.09 1.61 -3.75
N PHE A 116 -10.78 0.78 -2.75
CA PHE A 116 -10.49 -0.64 -2.95
C PHE A 116 -11.59 -1.36 -3.74
N ARG A 117 -12.85 -1.20 -3.31
CA ARG A 117 -14.01 -1.80 -3.99
C ARG A 117 -14.17 -1.29 -5.41
N GLU A 118 -13.96 0.00 -5.65
CA GLU A 118 -14.00 0.56 -7.00
C GLU A 118 -12.90 -0.07 -7.88
N LEU A 119 -11.65 -0.12 -7.40
CA LEU A 119 -10.52 -0.71 -8.13
C LEU A 119 -10.73 -2.20 -8.47
N GLY A 120 -11.44 -2.95 -7.63
CA GLY A 120 -11.85 -4.33 -7.91
C GLY A 120 -12.78 -4.45 -9.12
N LYS A 121 -13.77 -3.55 -9.24
CA LYS A 121 -14.75 -3.55 -10.36
C LYS A 121 -14.08 -3.37 -11.74
N TRP A 122 -13.01 -2.59 -11.83
CA TRP A 122 -12.29 -2.36 -13.08
C TRP A 122 -11.56 -3.60 -13.61
N SER A 123 -11.25 -4.57 -12.75
CA SER A 123 -10.57 -5.81 -13.16
C SER A 123 -11.53 -6.86 -13.73
N ASN A 124 -12.83 -6.71 -13.46
CA ASN A 124 -13.89 -7.62 -13.90
C ASN A 124 -14.71 -7.08 -15.08
N LYS A 125 -14.30 -5.96 -15.68
CA LYS A 125 -14.90 -5.50 -16.94
C LYS A 125 -14.40 -6.40 -18.08
N PRO A 126 -15.28 -7.11 -18.80
CA PRO A 126 -14.88 -7.71 -20.07
C PRO A 126 -14.40 -6.58 -20.99
N LEU A 127 -13.28 -6.80 -21.67
CA LEU A 127 -12.83 -5.91 -22.75
C LEU A 127 -13.92 -5.97 -23.83
N SER A 128 -14.74 -4.92 -23.89
CA SER A 128 -15.73 -4.71 -24.95
C SER A 128 -15.06 -4.32 -26.25
#